data_AF-A0A0N1J1L9-F1
#
_entry.id   AF-A0A0N1J1L9-F1
#
_cell.length_a   1.000
_cell.length_b   1.000
_cell.length_c   1.000
_cell.angle_alpha   90.00
_cell.angle_beta   90.00
_cell.angle_gamma   90.00
#
_symmetry.space_group_name_H-M   'P 1'
#
loop_
_entity.id
_entity.type
_entity.pdbx_description
1 polymer ?
#
loop_
_entity_poly.entity_id
_entity_poly.type
_entity_poly.pdbx_seq_one_letter_code
_entity_poly.pdbx_strand_id
1 'polypeptide(L)' 'MKLVQLEKIISSFEKKWKMNFIEFKKGLKNNSLGKDIYSFEIEKDFWSWEEAFTLKTHYETVQKEWIKRNI' A
#
# COMPACT_ATOMS: atom_id res chain seq x y z
N MET A 1 7.59 16.61 1.12
CA MET A 1 7.98 15.22 1.48
C MET A 1 6.85 14.23 1.13
N LYS A 2 6.48 14.10 -0.15
CA LYS A 2 5.34 13.25 -0.58
C LYS A 2 5.59 11.76 -0.27
N LEU A 3 6.81 11.26 -0.51
CA LEU A 3 7.21 9.88 -0.19
C LEU A 3 7.08 9.55 1.30
N VAL A 4 7.49 10.44 2.19
CA VAL A 4 7.38 10.23 3.66
C VAL A 4 5.93 10.17 4.13
N GLN A 5 5.03 10.94 3.51
CA GLN A 5 3.60 10.86 3.80
C GLN A 5 3.01 9.52 3.34
N LEU A 6 3.35 9.08 2.13
CA LEU A 6 2.90 7.79 1.59
C LEU A 6 3.43 6.63 2.45
N GLU A 7 4.69 6.70 2.89
CA GLU A 7 5.27 5.70 3.80
C GLU A 7 4.49 5.61 5.11
N LYS A 8 4.16 6.75 5.74
CA LYS A 8 3.37 6.79 6.97
C LYS A 8 1.99 6.17 6.79
N ILE A 9 1.34 6.42 5.65
CA ILE A 9 0.03 5.83 5.32
C ILE A 9 0.17 4.31 5.20
N ILE A 10 1.13 3.82 4.41
CA ILE A 10 1.40 2.38 4.24
C ILE A 10 1.69 1.73 5.59
N SER A 11 2.60 2.28 6.39
CA SER A 11 2.92 1.73 7.72
C SER A 11 1.74 1.75 8.68
N SER A 12 0.79 2.67 8.53
CA SER A 12 -0.42 2.69 9.35
C SER A 12 -1.33 1.49 9.05
N PHE A 13 -1.45 1.13 7.77
CA PHE A 13 -2.18 -0.06 7.36
C PHE A 13 -1.46 -1.35 7.74
N GLU A 14 -0.13 -1.39 7.59
CA GLU A 14 0.68 -2.54 8.02
C GLU A 14 0.52 -2.81 9.52
N LYS A 15 0.45 -1.75 10.33
CA LYS A 15 0.17 -1.87 11.78
C LYS A 15 -1.25 -2.33 12.05
N LYS A 16 -2.25 -1.80 11.31
CA LYS A 16 -3.66 -2.18 11.47
C LYS A 16 -3.88 -3.67 11.14
N TRP A 17 -3.28 -4.14 10.06
CA TRP A 17 -3.49 -5.47 9.52
C TRP A 17 -2.44 -6.49 9.95
N LYS A 18 -1.35 -6.06 10.60
CA LYS A 18 -0.22 -6.89 11.05
C LYS A 18 0.41 -7.72 9.92
N MET A 19 0.38 -7.18 8.70
CA MET A 19 0.91 -7.80 7.49
C MET A 19 1.22 -6.72 6.46
N ASN A 20 2.00 -7.03 5.43
CA ASN A 20 2.24 -6.09 4.33
C ASN A 20 1.09 -6.07 3.31
N PHE A 21 1.10 -5.10 2.39
CA PHE A 21 0.04 -4.94 1.39
C PHE A 21 -0.14 -6.18 0.50
N ILE A 22 0.95 -6.88 0.15
CA ILE A 22 0.91 -8.06 -0.71
C ILE A 22 0.26 -9.24 0.00
N GLU A 23 0.59 -9.44 1.27
CA GLU A 23 -0.04 -10.44 2.14
C GLU A 23 -1.53 -10.14 2.33
N PHE A 24 -1.89 -8.87 2.55
CA PHE A 24 -3.27 -8.42 2.67
C PHE A 24 -4.06 -8.70 1.38
N LYS A 25 -3.53 -8.33 0.21
CA LYS A 25 -4.16 -8.59 -1.10
C LYS A 25 -4.34 -10.08 -1.36
N LYS A 26 -3.36 -10.90 -0.98
CA LYS A 26 -3.47 -12.37 -1.06
C LYS A 26 -4.54 -12.91 -0.11
N GLY A 27 -4.64 -12.35 1.10
CA GLY A 27 -5.65 -12.69 2.08
C GLY A 27 -7.09 -12.38 1.62
N LEU A 28 -7.30 -11.25 0.93
CA LEU A 28 -8.58 -10.93 0.28
C LEU A 28 -8.95 -11.95 -0.79
N LYS A 29 -8.00 -12.25 -1.69
CA LYS A 29 -8.22 -13.19 -2.79
C LYS A 29 -8.54 -14.61 -2.30
N ASN A 30 -7.90 -15.04 -1.22
CA ASN A 30 -8.04 -16.38 -0.68
C ASN A 30 -9.14 -16.49 0.39
N ASN A 31 -9.89 -15.42 0.65
CA ASN A 31 -10.87 -15.32 1.73
C ASN A 31 -10.31 -15.77 3.11
N SER A 32 -9.04 -15.43 3.37
CA SER A 32 -8.28 -15.93 4.53
C SER A 32 -7.96 -14.85 5.56
N LEU A 33 -8.63 -13.69 5.48
CA LEU A 33 -8.44 -12.57 6.40
C LEU A 33 -9.16 -12.75 7.75
N GLY A 34 -9.99 -13.78 7.89
CA GLY A 34 -10.72 -14.08 9.14
C GLY A 34 -11.74 -13.00 9.54
N LYS A 35 -12.09 -12.11 8.61
CA LYS A 35 -13.08 -11.04 8.75
C LYS A 35 -14.05 -11.09 7.56
N ASP A 36 -15.16 -10.37 7.65
CA ASP A 36 -16.04 -10.16 6.51
C ASP A 36 -15.31 -9.35 5.42
N ILE A 37 -14.74 -10.07 4.45
CA ILE A 37 -13.91 -9.54 3.36
C ILE A 37 -14.64 -8.55 2.45
N TYR A 38 -15.98 -8.54 2.50
CA TYR A 38 -16.84 -7.62 1.74
C TYR A 38 -17.38 -6.48 2.60
N SER A 39 -16.89 -6.34 3.83
CA SER A 39 -17.25 -5.18 4.65
C SER A 39 -16.69 -3.90 4.02
N PHE A 40 -17.48 -2.84 4.08
CA PHE A 40 -17.09 -1.51 3.60
C PHE A 40 -15.76 -1.02 4.18
N GLU A 41 -15.44 -1.39 5.43
CA GLU A 41 -14.17 -1.03 6.06
C GLU A 41 -12.97 -1.68 5.35
N ILE A 42 -13.10 -2.95 4.96
CA ILE A 42 -12.03 -3.69 4.27
C ILE A 42 -11.83 -3.16 2.86
N GLU A 43 -12.90 -2.90 2.13
CA GLU A 43 -12.81 -2.29 0.81
C GLU A 43 -12.15 -0.90 0.89
N LYS A 44 -12.58 -0.07 1.83
CA LYS A 44 -12.00 1.26 2.04
C LYS A 44 -10.51 1.19 2.35
N ASP A 45 -10.11 0.28 3.24
CA ASP A 45 -8.70 0.06 3.56
C ASP A 45 -7.93 -0.43 2.32
N PHE A 46 -8.48 -1.38 1.57
CA PHE A 46 -7.88 -1.89 0.34
C PHE A 46 -7.61 -0.78 -0.67
N TRP A 47 -8.63 0.02 -1.00
CA TRP A 47 -8.51 1.12 -1.97
C TRP A 47 -7.48 2.16 -1.52
N SER A 48 -7.55 2.58 -0.26
CA SER A 48 -6.64 3.60 0.29
C SER A 48 -5.19 3.10 0.33
N TRP A 49 -4.99 1.82 0.66
CA TRP A 49 -3.67 1.21 0.72
C TRP A 49 -3.09 0.99 -0.68
N GLU A 50 -3.90 0.53 -1.63
CA GLU A 50 -3.49 0.33 -3.03
C GLU A 50 -3.09 1.66 -3.70
N GLU A 51 -3.84 2.73 -3.45
CA GLU A 51 -3.51 4.08 -3.93
C GLU A 51 -2.15 4.52 -3.38
N ALA A 52 -1.96 4.43 -2.06
CA ALA A 52 -0.72 4.86 -1.42
C ALA A 52 0.49 4.05 -1.93
N PHE A 53 0.33 2.73 -2.07
CA PHE A 53 1.37 1.84 -2.58
C PHE A 53 1.74 2.15 -4.04
N THR A 54 0.74 2.38 -4.89
CA THR A 54 0.91 2.72 -6.31
C THR A 54 1.61 4.06 -6.47
N LEU A 55 1.16 5.09 -5.73
CA LEU A 55 1.77 6.42 -5.77
C LEU A 55 3.21 6.38 -5.27
N LYS A 56 3.50 5.67 -4.18
CA LYS A 56 4.86 5.53 -3.67
C LYS A 56 5.77 4.92 -4.74
N THR A 57 5.34 3.81 -5.33
CA THR A 57 6.08 3.10 -6.38
C THR A 57 6.35 4.00 -7.59
N HIS A 58 5.35 4.79 -8.00
CA HIS A 58 5.51 5.76 -9.09
C HIS A 58 6.57 6.82 -8.75
N TYR A 59 6.47 7.46 -7.59
CA TYR A 59 7.43 8.51 -7.19
C TYR A 59 8.84 7.97 -7.00
N GLU A 60 9.00 6.76 -6.44
CA GLU A 60 10.31 6.11 -6.33
C GLU A 60 10.92 5.80 -7.69
N THR A 61 10.10 5.36 -8.66
CA THR A 61 10.55 5.14 -10.04
C THR A 61 11.00 6.44 -10.68
N VAL A 62 10.20 7.50 -10.58
CA VAL A 62 10.56 8.83 -11.09
C VAL A 62 11.86 9.32 -10.45
N GLN A 63 12.01 9.20 -9.13
CA GLN A 63 13.23 9.60 -8.42
C GLN A 63 14.46 8.83 -8.91
N LYS A 64 14.35 7.50 -9.10
CA LYS A 64 15.44 6.67 -9.63
C LYS A 64 15.86 7.08 -11.04
N GLU A 65 14.90 7.32 -11.92
CA GLU A 65 15.17 7.78 -13.30
C GLU A 65 15.83 9.16 -13.32
N TRP A 66 15.41 10.07 -12.44
CA TRP A 66 16.06 11.37 -12.29
C TRP A 66 17.50 11.24 -11.81
N ILE A 67 17.78 10.38 -10.83
CA ILE A 67 19.16 10.14 -10.37
C ILE A 67 20.01 9.54 -11.51
N LYS A 68 19.48 8.54 -12.22
CA LYS A 68 20.17 7.86 -13.33
C LYS A 68 20.51 8.80 -14.50
N ARG A 69 19.66 9.80 -14.78
CA ARG A 69 19.90 10.78 -15.85
C ARG A 69 20.92 11.87 -15.50
N ASN A 70 21.24 12.03 -14.21
CA ASN A 70 22.12 13.09 -13.70
C ASN A 70 23.45 12.54 -13.12
N ILE A 71 23.79 11.29 -13.46
CA ILE A 71 25.09 10.63 -13.21
C ILE A 71 25.66 10.26 -14.57
#